data_AF-A0A7V9N9Z8-F1
#
_entry.id   AF-A0A7V9N9Z8-F1
#
_cell.length_a   1.000
_cell.length_b   1.000
_cell.length_c   1.000
_cell.angle_alpha   90.00
_cell.angle_beta   90.00
_cell.angle_gamma   90.00
#
_symmetry.space_group_name_H-M   'P 1'
#
loop_
_entity.id
_entity.type
_entity.pdbx_description
1 polymer ?
#
loop_
_entity_poly.entity_id
_entity_poly.type
_entity_poly.pdbx_seq_one_letter_code
_entity_poly.pdbx_strand_id
1 'polypeptide(L)'
;SQAAIAHAQFEIIHPFADGNGRVGRVLVAWIFVRRLSLVTPPPVSTRIAADVGGYVSGLVLFRMGDHSAWVRWFADAVSGAGRTQRELVSSVEKLQRAWRVRLEAPRDGTKRLRSNAAAWRVLDLLPRYLVLTGSTVASELAIPLKSANAALSDLVGAGVLVEHGTVQPQGRGRPSRLYTSPELLGLTGSSPLRA
;
A
#
# COMPACT_ATOMS: atom_id res chain seq x y z
N SER A 1 -16.81 0.75 -20.04
CA SER A 1 -17.68 1.90 -20.36
C SER A 1 -18.56 2.33 -19.19
N GLN A 2 -19.32 1.45 -18.54
CA GLN A 2 -20.25 1.82 -17.45
C GLN A 2 -19.63 2.69 -16.35
N ALA A 3 -18.48 2.27 -15.79
CA ALA A 3 -17.79 3.05 -14.76
C ALA A 3 -17.37 4.45 -15.24
N ALA A 4 -16.91 4.56 -16.50
CA ALA A 4 -16.52 5.84 -17.09
C ALA A 4 -17.73 6.78 -17.22
N ILE A 5 -18.83 6.28 -17.78
CA ILE A 5 -20.07 7.07 -17.97
C ILE A 5 -20.64 7.49 -16.61
N ALA A 6 -20.76 6.56 -15.68
CA ALA A 6 -21.27 6.84 -14.34
C ALA A 6 -20.40 7.87 -13.61
N HIS A 7 -19.08 7.78 -13.73
CA HIS A 7 -18.17 8.77 -13.16
C HIS A 7 -18.37 10.16 -13.76
N ALA A 8 -18.40 10.27 -15.09
CA ALA A 8 -18.59 11.56 -15.77
C ALA A 8 -19.94 12.20 -15.40
N GLN A 9 -21.02 11.42 -15.45
CA GLN A 9 -22.37 11.90 -15.09
C GLN A 9 -22.43 12.37 -13.64
N PHE A 10 -21.82 11.62 -12.72
CA PHE A 10 -21.75 12.00 -11.31
C PHE A 10 -21.00 13.32 -11.10
N GLU A 11 -19.84 13.49 -11.73
CA GLU A 11 -19.04 14.72 -11.63
C GLU A 11 -19.75 15.93 -12.27
N ILE A 12 -20.55 15.72 -13.31
CA ILE A 12 -21.34 16.76 -13.99
C ILE A 12 -22.52 17.23 -13.14
N ILE A 13 -23.31 16.30 -12.61
CA ILE A 13 -24.48 16.63 -11.77
C ILE A 13 -24.03 17.33 -10.48
N HIS A 14 -22.85 16.95 -9.98
CA HIS A 14 -22.25 17.55 -8.79
C HIS A 14 -23.23 17.63 -7.60
N PRO A 15 -23.83 16.50 -7.18
CA PRO A 15 -25.04 16.51 -6.34
C PRO A 15 -24.82 16.94 -4.89
N PHE A 16 -23.56 17.01 -4.42
CA PHE A 16 -23.23 17.37 -3.04
C PHE A 16 -22.50 18.72 -2.98
N ALA A 17 -22.60 19.39 -1.82
CA ALA A 17 -21.91 20.66 -1.57
C ALA A 17 -20.36 20.50 -1.51
N ASP A 18 -19.87 19.35 -1.05
CA ASP A 18 -18.46 18.96 -1.07
C ASP A 18 -18.35 17.42 -1.17
N GLY A 19 -17.16 16.93 -1.51
CA GLY A 19 -16.83 15.51 -1.47
C GLY A 19 -17.20 14.73 -2.73
N ASN A 20 -17.73 15.38 -3.76
CA ASN A 20 -18.11 14.74 -5.03
C ASN A 20 -16.97 13.88 -5.59
N GLY A 21 -15.75 14.41 -5.69
CA GLY A 21 -14.61 13.61 -6.18
C GLY A 21 -14.34 12.34 -5.38
N ARG A 22 -14.55 12.34 -4.05
CA ARG A 22 -14.39 11.13 -3.21
C ARG A 22 -15.48 10.11 -3.50
N VAL A 23 -16.74 10.56 -3.53
CA VAL A 23 -17.90 9.69 -3.79
C VAL A 23 -17.85 9.13 -5.21
N GLY A 24 -17.52 9.95 -6.21
CA GLY A 24 -17.39 9.53 -7.60
C GLY A 24 -16.35 8.41 -7.78
N ARG A 25 -15.24 8.47 -7.04
CA ARG A 25 -14.21 7.42 -7.07
C ARG A 25 -14.65 6.14 -6.34
N VAL A 26 -15.37 6.24 -5.23
CA VAL A 26 -15.97 5.08 -4.55
C VAL A 26 -16.99 4.40 -5.48
N LEU A 27 -17.80 5.18 -6.20
CA LEU A 27 -18.74 4.67 -7.20
C LEU A 27 -18.01 3.87 -8.29
N VAL A 28 -16.90 4.40 -8.82
CA VAL A 28 -16.07 3.68 -9.80
C VAL A 28 -15.57 2.33 -9.26
N ALA A 29 -15.01 2.33 -8.05
CA ALA A 29 -14.54 1.10 -7.41
C ALA A 29 -15.68 0.08 -7.22
N TRP A 30 -16.84 0.54 -6.76
CA TRP A 30 -18.03 -0.30 -6.59
C TRP A 30 -18.51 -0.92 -7.90
N ILE A 31 -18.53 -0.15 -9.00
CA ILE A 31 -18.89 -0.67 -10.32
C ILE A 31 -17.90 -1.76 -10.76
N PHE A 32 -16.59 -1.58 -10.52
CA PHE A 32 -15.61 -2.60 -10.84
C PHE A 32 -15.80 -3.89 -10.03
N VAL A 33 -16.05 -3.79 -8.73
CA VAL A 33 -16.35 -4.98 -7.90
C VAL A 33 -17.59 -5.71 -8.42
N ARG A 34 -18.68 -4.97 -8.70
CA ARG A 34 -19.97 -5.56 -9.11
C ARG A 34 -20.00 -6.10 -10.53
N ARG A 35 -19.29 -5.48 -11.47
CA ARG A 35 -19.39 -5.78 -12.91
C ARG A 35 -18.21 -6.57 -13.45
N LEU A 36 -17.04 -6.44 -12.83
CA LEU A 36 -15.81 -7.11 -13.26
C LEU A 36 -15.30 -8.12 -12.22
N SER A 37 -16.01 -8.29 -11.10
CA SER A 37 -15.64 -9.20 -10.01
C SER A 37 -14.21 -8.96 -9.49
N LEU A 38 -13.74 -7.71 -9.56
CA LEU A 38 -12.41 -7.36 -9.05
C LEU A 38 -12.46 -7.35 -7.53
N VAL A 39 -11.63 -8.18 -6.90
CA VAL A 39 -11.44 -8.21 -5.43
C VAL A 39 -10.77 -6.91 -4.95
N THR A 40 -9.77 -6.44 -5.71
CA THR A 40 -9.02 -5.21 -5.43
C THR A 40 -9.02 -4.32 -6.67
N PRO A 41 -9.99 -3.39 -6.78
CA PRO A 41 -10.04 -2.44 -7.88
C PRO A 41 -8.76 -1.60 -7.97
N PRO A 42 -8.28 -1.29 -9.19
CA PRO A 42 -7.07 -0.49 -9.36
C PRO A 42 -7.26 0.94 -8.81
N PRO A 43 -6.21 1.58 -8.27
CA PRO A 43 -6.29 2.92 -7.71
C PRO A 43 -6.29 3.97 -8.84
N VAL A 44 -7.39 4.07 -9.60
CA VAL A 44 -7.52 4.95 -10.78
C VAL A 44 -7.17 6.41 -10.44
N SER A 45 -7.41 6.84 -9.20
CA SER A 45 -7.04 8.15 -8.68
C SER A 45 -5.59 8.55 -8.94
N THR A 46 -4.66 7.59 -8.89
CA THR A 46 -3.23 7.88 -9.12
C THR A 46 -2.97 8.29 -10.55
N ARG A 47 -3.70 7.71 -11.51
CA ARG A 47 -3.63 8.06 -12.93
C ARG A 47 -4.35 9.35 -13.25
N ILE A 48 -5.49 9.61 -12.60
CA ILE A 48 -6.18 10.91 -12.70
C ILE A 48 -5.27 12.03 -12.17
N ALA A 49 -4.64 11.83 -11.01
CA ALA A 49 -3.73 12.82 -10.41
C ALA A 49 -2.46 13.05 -11.25
N ALA A 50 -1.98 12.02 -11.97
CA ALA A 50 -0.85 12.14 -12.88
C ALA A 50 -1.18 12.88 -14.19
N ASP A 51 -2.46 12.98 -14.56
CA ASP A 51 -2.93 13.65 -15.77
C ASP A 51 -4.24 14.42 -15.51
N VAL A 52 -4.15 15.47 -14.70
CA VAL A 52 -5.31 16.32 -14.36
C VAL A 52 -5.84 17.04 -15.60
N GLY A 53 -4.95 17.44 -16.52
CA GLY A 53 -5.33 18.14 -17.75
C GLY A 53 -6.15 17.25 -18.69
N GLY A 54 -5.71 16.01 -18.91
CA GLY A 54 -6.46 15.02 -19.70
C GLY A 54 -7.79 14.65 -19.06
N TYR A 55 -7.83 14.52 -17.72
CA TYR A 55 -9.07 14.28 -16.99
C TYR A 55 -10.11 15.38 -17.21
N VAL A 56 -9.72 16.64 -16.98
CA VAL A 56 -10.62 17.81 -17.15
C VAL A 56 -11.05 17.93 -18.62
N SER A 57 -10.12 17.79 -19.57
CA SER A 57 -10.42 17.86 -20.99
C SER A 57 -11.40 16.76 -21.42
N GLY A 58 -11.21 15.54 -20.92
CA GLY A 58 -12.11 14.42 -21.17
C GLY A 58 -13.53 14.66 -20.64
N LEU A 59 -13.68 15.25 -19.45
CA LEU A 59 -14.99 15.64 -18.91
C LEU A 59 -15.67 16.74 -19.72
N VAL A 60 -14.91 17.71 -20.23
CA VAL A 60 -15.43 18.75 -21.14
C VAL A 60 -15.93 18.12 -22.43
N LEU A 61 -15.13 17.25 -23.06
CA LEU A 61 -15.54 16.53 -24.27
C LEU A 61 -16.79 15.68 -24.05
N PHE A 62 -16.88 15.03 -22.89
CA PHE A 62 -18.08 14.28 -22.51
C PHE A 62 -19.32 15.19 -22.45
N ARG A 63 -19.23 16.39 -21.87
CA ARG A 63 -20.34 17.37 -21.83
C ARG A 63 -20.75 17.84 -23.22
N MET A 64 -19.80 17.91 -24.15
CA MET A 64 -20.04 18.28 -25.55
C MET A 64 -20.56 17.11 -26.41
N GLY A 65 -20.78 15.93 -25.82
CA GLY A 65 -21.34 14.75 -26.49
C GLY A 65 -20.31 13.76 -27.02
N ASP A 66 -19.01 14.06 -26.96
CA ASP A 66 -17.95 13.09 -27.31
C ASP A 66 -17.67 12.15 -26.13
N HIS A 67 -18.61 11.25 -25.88
CA HIS A 67 -18.47 10.22 -24.85
C HIS A 67 -17.34 9.24 -25.17
N SER A 68 -17.01 9.05 -26.46
CA SER A 68 -16.01 8.09 -26.91
C SER A 68 -14.60 8.52 -26.51
N ALA A 69 -14.26 9.80 -26.64
CA ALA A 69 -12.98 10.34 -26.17
C ALA A 69 -12.80 10.14 -24.66
N TRP A 70 -13.82 10.47 -23.88
CA TRP A 70 -13.82 10.25 -22.43
C TRP A 70 -13.66 8.77 -22.05
N VAL A 71 -14.46 7.88 -22.66
CA VAL A 71 -14.41 6.45 -22.34
C VAL A 71 -13.04 5.86 -22.66
N ARG A 72 -12.41 6.30 -23.77
CA ARG A 72 -11.03 5.88 -24.13
C ARG A 72 -10.02 6.34 -23.10
N TRP A 73 -9.98 7.65 -22.79
CA TRP A 73 -9.06 8.20 -21.79
C TRP A 73 -9.24 7.52 -20.42
N PHE A 74 -10.49 7.32 -19.98
CA PHE A 74 -10.80 6.66 -18.71
C PHE A 74 -10.35 5.20 -18.72
N ALA A 75 -10.55 4.47 -19.82
CA ALA A 75 -10.10 3.08 -19.95
C ALA A 75 -8.57 2.98 -19.92
N ASP A 76 -7.86 3.94 -20.51
CA ASP A 76 -6.39 4.02 -20.46
C ASP A 76 -5.89 4.31 -19.05
N ALA A 77 -6.55 5.24 -18.33
CA ALA A 77 -6.25 5.52 -16.92
C ALA A 77 -6.46 4.27 -16.04
N VAL A 78 -7.57 3.55 -16.20
CA VAL A 78 -7.86 2.31 -15.45
C VAL A 78 -6.83 1.23 -15.77
N SER A 79 -6.53 1.02 -17.05
CA SER A 79 -5.56 0.02 -17.50
C SER A 79 -4.16 0.32 -16.99
N GLY A 80 -3.78 1.60 -17.03
CA GLY A 80 -2.53 2.09 -16.46
C GLY A 80 -2.44 1.86 -14.96
N ALA A 81 -3.48 2.20 -14.21
CA ALA A 81 -3.51 1.97 -12.76
C ALA A 81 -3.39 0.48 -12.43
N GLY A 82 -4.05 -0.39 -13.21
CA GLY A 82 -3.93 -1.84 -13.07
C GLY A 82 -2.53 -2.38 -13.35
N ARG A 83 -1.82 -1.84 -14.35
CA ARG A 83 -0.41 -2.19 -14.61
C ARG A 83 0.49 -1.81 -13.44
N THR A 84 0.39 -0.56 -12.97
CA THR A 84 1.18 -0.06 -11.84
C THR A 84 0.90 -0.85 -10.56
N GLN A 85 -0.36 -1.21 -10.29
CA GLN A 85 -0.70 -2.08 -9.15
C GLN A 85 -0.01 -3.45 -9.26
N ARG A 86 -0.04 -4.10 -10.43
CA ARG A 86 0.62 -5.40 -10.62
C ARG A 86 2.14 -5.32 -10.47
N GLU A 87 2.75 -4.25 -10.98
CA GLU A 87 4.18 -4.00 -10.84
C GLU A 87 4.59 -3.82 -9.37
N LEU A 88 3.78 -3.08 -8.59
CA LEU A 88 4.01 -2.90 -7.15
C LEU A 88 3.90 -4.23 -6.40
N VAL A 89 2.85 -5.02 -6.66
CA VAL A 89 2.69 -6.35 -6.06
C VAL A 89 3.88 -7.25 -6.38
N SER A 90 4.30 -7.30 -7.65
CA SER A 90 5.47 -8.09 -8.06
C SER A 90 6.75 -7.63 -7.36
N SER A 91 6.92 -6.32 -7.17
CA SER A 91 8.08 -5.74 -6.49
C SER A 91 8.11 -6.12 -5.01
N VAL A 92 6.95 -6.06 -4.33
CA VAL A 92 6.82 -6.49 -2.93
C VAL A 92 7.11 -7.98 -2.78
N GLU A 93 6.59 -8.83 -3.66
CA GLU A 93 6.87 -10.27 -3.62
C GLU A 93 8.36 -10.60 -3.85
N LYS A 94 9.01 -9.91 -4.80
CA LYS A 94 10.46 -10.04 -5.03
C LYS A 94 11.25 -9.64 -3.78
N LEU A 95 10.85 -8.54 -3.16
CA LEU A 95 11.49 -8.04 -1.94
C LEU A 95 11.33 -9.02 -0.78
N GLN A 96 10.13 -9.56 -0.56
CA GLN A 96 9.90 -10.60 0.45
C GLN A 96 10.74 -11.85 0.22
N ARG A 97 10.90 -12.29 -1.03
CA ARG A 97 11.82 -13.42 -1.35
C ARG A 97 13.26 -13.08 -1.02
N ALA A 98 13.73 -11.89 -1.37
CA ALA A 98 15.09 -11.44 -1.04
C ALA A 98 15.34 -11.40 0.48
N TRP A 99 14.38 -10.92 1.27
CA TRP A 99 14.48 -10.94 2.73
C TRP A 99 14.53 -12.34 3.31
N ARG A 100 13.75 -13.28 2.76
CA ARG A 100 13.81 -14.68 3.20
C ARG A 100 15.22 -15.24 2.98
N VAL A 101 15.80 -15.05 1.81
CA VAL A 101 17.18 -15.47 1.51
C VAL A 101 18.19 -14.86 2.50
N ARG A 102 18.08 -13.57 2.82
CA ARG A 102 18.96 -12.91 3.82
C ARG A 102 18.80 -13.49 5.23
N LEU A 103 17.61 -13.96 5.60
CA LEU A 103 17.37 -14.62 6.89
C LEU A 103 17.87 -16.08 6.93
N GLU A 104 17.92 -16.75 5.78
CA GLU A 104 18.47 -18.11 5.66
C GLU A 104 20.00 -18.14 5.66
N ALA A 105 20.63 -17.05 5.18
CA ALA A 105 22.08 -16.93 5.13
C ALA A 105 22.71 -17.07 6.53
N PRO A 106 23.78 -17.88 6.68
CA PRO A 106 24.58 -17.88 7.91
C PRO A 106 25.08 -16.47 8.19
N ARG A 107 24.88 -15.99 9.42
CA ARG A 107 25.47 -14.74 9.88
C ARG A 107 26.80 -15.04 10.54
N ASP A 108 27.75 -14.12 10.44
CA ASP A 108 29.09 -14.27 11.03
C ASP A 108 29.01 -14.85 12.45
N GLY A 109 29.52 -16.08 12.62
CA GLY A 109 29.57 -16.80 13.89
C GLY A 109 28.22 -17.22 14.52
N THR A 110 27.08 -16.97 13.87
CA THR A 110 25.75 -17.27 14.43
C THR A 110 25.02 -18.38 13.69
N LYS A 111 24.35 -19.24 14.47
CA LYS A 111 23.59 -20.38 13.94
C LYS A 111 22.44 -19.88 13.08
N ARG A 112 22.20 -20.58 11.96
CA ARG A 112 21.08 -20.30 11.03
C ARG A 112 19.77 -20.10 11.81
N LEU A 113 18.99 -19.10 11.41
CA LEU A 113 17.71 -18.83 12.06
C LEU A 113 16.83 -20.09 12.00
N ARG A 114 16.20 -20.45 13.12
CA ARG A 114 15.30 -21.61 13.17
C ARG A 114 14.11 -21.40 12.23
N SER A 115 13.63 -22.47 11.60
CA SER A 115 12.47 -22.42 10.70
C SER A 115 11.18 -21.95 11.38
N ASN A 116 11.07 -22.11 12.70
CA ASN A 116 9.92 -21.67 13.49
C ASN A 116 10.12 -20.29 14.15
N ALA A 117 11.18 -19.56 13.82
CA ALA A 117 11.44 -18.26 14.42
C ALA A 117 10.31 -17.27 14.07
N ALA A 118 9.90 -16.46 15.06
CA ALA A 118 8.86 -15.47 14.86
C ALA A 118 9.22 -14.42 13.79
N ALA A 119 10.50 -14.19 13.50
CA ALA A 119 10.97 -13.28 12.45
C ALA A 119 10.42 -13.62 11.06
N TRP A 120 10.22 -14.91 10.74
CA TRP A 120 9.59 -15.33 9.48
C TRP A 120 8.16 -14.79 9.37
N ARG A 121 7.39 -14.90 10.45
CA ARG A 121 6.01 -14.40 10.51
C ARG A 121 5.95 -12.87 10.49
N VAL A 122 6.97 -12.19 11.03
CA VAL A 122 7.07 -10.73 10.96
C VAL A 122 7.29 -10.25 9.51
N LEU A 123 8.04 -10.99 8.67
CA LEU A 123 8.18 -10.63 7.25
C LEU A 123 6.84 -10.56 6.51
N ASP A 124 5.91 -11.46 6.85
CA ASP A 124 4.57 -11.49 6.25
C ASP A 124 3.71 -10.30 6.72
N LEU A 125 4.04 -9.67 7.85
CA LEU A 125 3.37 -8.47 8.35
C LEU A 125 3.83 -7.17 7.67
N LEU A 126 5.05 -7.13 7.13
CA LEU A 126 5.66 -5.88 6.64
C LEU A 126 4.85 -5.16 5.54
N PRO A 127 4.29 -5.84 4.52
CA PRO A 127 3.47 -5.15 3.52
C PRO A 127 2.19 -4.53 4.10
N ARG A 128 1.70 -5.04 5.24
CA ARG A 128 0.53 -4.52 5.94
C ARG A 128 0.89 -3.40 6.92
N TYR A 129 2.09 -3.42 7.47
CA TYR A 129 2.57 -2.47 8.47
C TYR A 129 3.92 -1.88 8.06
N LEU A 130 3.90 -0.66 7.49
CA LEU A 130 5.11 0.07 7.10
C LEU A 130 5.98 0.49 8.31
N VAL A 131 5.37 0.58 9.48
CA VAL A 131 6.02 0.88 10.75
C VAL A 131 5.59 -0.18 11.77
N LEU A 132 6.56 -0.82 12.40
CA LEU A 132 6.34 -1.84 13.43
C LEU A 132 6.89 -1.37 14.78
N THR A 133 6.24 -1.83 15.85
CA THR A 133 6.75 -1.79 17.21
C THR A 133 6.70 -3.19 17.81
N GLY A 134 7.40 -3.39 18.92
CA GLY A 134 7.31 -4.64 19.68
C GLY A 134 5.87 -4.99 20.08
N SER A 135 5.06 -3.99 20.45
CA SER A 135 3.66 -4.20 20.84
C SER A 135 2.78 -4.57 19.64
N THR A 136 2.97 -3.92 18.48
CA THR A 136 2.26 -4.28 17.24
C THR A 136 2.55 -5.74 16.87
N VAL A 137 3.82 -6.14 16.88
CA VAL A 137 4.21 -7.53 16.55
C VAL A 137 3.68 -8.53 17.57
N ALA A 138 3.78 -8.22 18.87
CA ALA A 138 3.27 -9.09 19.93
C ALA A 138 1.77 -9.34 19.79
N SER A 139 1.00 -8.28 19.51
CA SER A 139 -0.45 -8.34 19.30
C SER A 139 -0.81 -9.11 18.04
N GLU A 140 -0.27 -8.73 16.88
CA GLU A 140 -0.62 -9.33 15.58
C GLU A 140 -0.22 -10.81 15.49
N LEU A 141 0.88 -11.22 16.13
CA LEU A 141 1.34 -12.60 16.11
C LEU A 141 0.87 -13.42 17.31
N ALA A 142 0.18 -12.81 18.28
CA ALA A 142 -0.21 -13.39 19.56
C ALA A 142 0.98 -14.07 20.28
N ILE A 143 2.09 -13.34 20.41
CA ILE A 143 3.33 -13.82 21.06
C ILE A 143 3.75 -12.88 22.20
N PRO A 144 4.52 -13.37 23.19
CA PRO A 144 5.07 -12.51 24.23
C PRO A 144 5.92 -11.37 23.65
N LEU A 145 5.86 -10.19 24.27
CA LEU A 145 6.63 -9.01 23.84
C LEU A 145 8.15 -9.28 23.73
N LYS A 146 8.69 -10.13 24.60
CA LYS A 146 10.09 -10.56 24.54
C LYS A 146 10.41 -11.28 23.21
N SER A 147 9.53 -12.17 22.75
CA SER A 147 9.68 -12.89 21.48
C SER A 147 9.50 -11.96 20.29
N ALA A 148 8.58 -11.01 20.37
CA ALA A 148 8.40 -9.97 19.36
C ALA A 148 9.65 -9.10 19.19
N ASN A 149 10.21 -8.61 20.30
CA ASN A 149 11.45 -7.81 20.27
C ASN A 149 12.65 -8.61 19.77
N ALA A 150 12.75 -9.90 20.11
CA ALA A 150 13.79 -10.77 19.56
C ALA A 150 13.67 -10.91 18.03
N ALA A 151 12.44 -11.13 17.52
CA ALA A 151 12.18 -11.21 16.09
C ALA A 151 12.51 -9.90 15.35
N LEU A 152 12.19 -8.75 15.94
CA LEU A 152 12.56 -7.45 15.39
C LEU A 152 14.08 -7.27 15.36
N SER A 153 14.79 -7.64 16.43
CA SER A 153 16.25 -7.62 16.48
C SER A 153 16.87 -8.54 15.43
N ASP A 154 16.29 -9.72 15.21
CA ASP A 154 16.74 -10.65 14.18
C ASP A 154 16.62 -10.00 12.79
N LEU A 155 15.51 -9.33 12.51
CA LEU A 155 15.29 -8.64 11.23
C LEU A 155 16.20 -7.42 11.05
N VAL A 156 16.50 -6.69 12.12
CA VAL A 156 17.51 -5.61 12.09
C VAL A 156 18.89 -6.19 11.78
N GLY A 157 19.26 -7.30 12.43
CA GLY A 157 20.54 -7.99 12.15
C GLY A 157 20.64 -8.57 10.74
N ALA A 158 19.53 -8.79 10.03
CA ALA A 158 19.52 -9.17 8.62
C ALA A 158 19.49 -7.98 7.64
N GLY A 159 19.48 -6.74 8.16
CA GLY A 159 19.33 -5.54 7.34
C GLY A 159 17.96 -5.41 6.67
N VAL A 160 16.93 -6.13 7.16
CA VAL A 160 15.55 -6.00 6.66
C VAL A 160 14.87 -4.78 7.28
N LEU A 161 15.14 -4.55 8.57
CA LEU A 161 14.61 -3.44 9.34
C LEU A 161 15.72 -2.52 9.84
N VAL A 162 15.34 -1.27 10.07
CA VAL A 162 16.15 -0.27 10.76
C VAL A 162 15.33 0.30 11.93
N GLU A 163 15.97 0.45 13.08
CA GLU A 163 15.40 1.17 14.22
C GLU A 163 15.42 2.66 13.91
N HIS A 164 14.26 3.30 13.88
CA HIS A 164 14.10 4.69 13.42
C HIS A 164 13.79 5.68 14.57
N GLY A 165 13.77 5.20 15.81
CA GLY A 165 13.54 6.03 17.00
C GLY A 165 12.61 5.35 18.01
N THR A 166 12.02 6.16 18.90
CA THR A 166 11.03 5.68 19.88
C THR A 166 9.76 6.53 19.84
N VAL A 167 8.62 5.90 20.14
CA VAL A 167 7.33 6.57 20.34
C VAL A 167 6.89 6.37 21.77
N GLN A 168 6.48 7.46 22.42
CA GLN A 168 5.83 7.37 23.72
C GLN A 168 4.44 6.76 23.55
N PRO A 169 4.06 5.78 24.36
CA PRO A 169 2.67 5.34 24.42
C PRO A 169 1.78 6.50 24.90
N GLN A 170 0.55 6.57 24.40
CA GLN A 170 -0.48 7.45 24.98
C GLN A 170 -0.91 6.87 26.34
N GLY A 171 -0.12 7.11 27.38
CA GLY A 171 -0.35 6.62 28.75
C GLY A 171 0.94 6.31 29.52
N ARG A 172 0.80 5.66 30.68
CA ARG A 172 1.95 5.16 31.45
C ARG A 172 2.60 3.98 30.73
N GLY A 173 3.87 4.11 30.38
CA GLY A 173 4.65 3.02 29.78
C GLY A 173 6.01 3.48 29.27
N ARG A 174 6.93 2.53 29.07
CA ARG A 174 8.25 2.81 28.49
C ARG A 174 8.08 3.12 26.99
N PRO A 175 8.85 4.07 26.42
CA PRO A 175 8.83 4.34 24.99
C PRO A 175 9.07 3.07 24.17
N SER A 176 8.28 2.88 23.12
CA SER A 176 8.41 1.74 22.20
C SER A 176 9.32 2.10 21.04
N ARG A 177 10.25 1.21 20.70
CA ARG A 177 11.11 1.38 19.52
C ARG A 177 10.30 1.21 18.23
N LEU A 178 10.56 2.09 17.28
CA LEU A 178 9.99 2.04 15.93
C LEU A 178 10.95 1.33 15.00
N TYR A 179 10.42 0.42 14.20
CA TYR A 179 11.14 -0.30 13.17
C TYR A 179 10.48 -0.07 11.82
N THR A 180 11.29 0.19 10.81
CA THR A 180 10.82 0.36 9.42
C THR A 180 11.72 -0.40 8.46
N SER A 181 11.20 -0.75 7.28
CA SER A 181 12.03 -1.30 6.20
C SER A 181 12.28 -0.22 5.14
N PRO A 182 13.50 0.30 5.01
CA PRO A 182 13.82 1.32 4.00
C PRO A 182 13.52 0.85 2.58
N GLU A 183 13.77 -0.43 2.29
CA GLU A 183 13.51 -1.02 0.98
C GLU A 183 12.01 -1.04 0.66
N LEU A 184 11.16 -1.36 1.63
CA LEU A 184 9.70 -1.34 1.44
C LEU A 184 9.16 0.07 1.31
N LEU A 185 9.67 1.00 2.12
CA LEU A 185 9.30 2.43 2.04
C LEU A 185 9.70 3.05 0.69
N GLY A 186 10.84 2.64 0.15
CA GLY A 186 11.26 3.02 -1.19
C GLY A 186 10.28 2.60 -2.29
N LEU A 187 9.63 1.43 -2.16
CA LEU A 187 8.63 0.96 -3.12
C LEU A 187 7.31 1.74 -3.07
N THR A 188 6.96 2.35 -1.94
CA THR A 188 5.69 3.08 -1.79
C THR A 188 5.83 4.58 -2.09
N GLY A 189 7.02 5.04 -2.49
CA GLY A 189 7.31 6.46 -2.70
C GLY A 189 7.18 7.32 -1.43
N SER A 190 7.07 6.69 -0.26
CA SER A 190 6.79 7.34 1.01
C SER A 190 8.01 7.24 1.91
N SER A 191 8.53 8.39 2.38
CA SER A 191 9.35 8.44 3.60
C SER A 191 8.44 8.89 4.75
N PRO A 192 7.80 7.96 5.49
CA PRO A 192 6.85 8.31 6.55
C PRO A 192 7.50 8.95 7.79
N LEU A 193 8.83 9.16 7.78
CA LEU A 193 9.61 9.62 8.93
C LEU A 193 10.52 10.79 8.59
N ARG A 194 10.05 11.73 7.75
CA ARG A 194 10.57 13.11 7.80
C ARG A 194 10.01 13.77 9.06
N ALA A 195 10.82 13.78 10.11
CA ALA A 195 10.69 14.73 11.21
C ALA A 195 11.07 16.13 10.74
#